data_AF-A0A210PEF4-F1
#
_entry.id   AF-A0A210PEF4-F1
#
_cell.length_a   1.000
_cell.length_b   1.000
_cell.length_c   1.000
_cell.angle_alpha   90.00
_cell.angle_beta   90.00
_cell.angle_gamma   90.00
#
_symmetry.space_group_name_H-M   'P 1'
#
loop_
_entity.id
_entity.type
_entity.pdbx_description
1 polymer ?
#
loop_
_entity_poly.entity_id
_entity_poly.type
_entity_poly.pdbx_seq_one_letter_code
_entity_poly.pdbx_strand_id
1 'polypeptide(L)'
;MEFIKRDRETSKSKKSDKRVKLNIGGELFESWISTLERIPGTRLALLAHLQEADESWDKERDEFFFDRHAGAFISILHYYRTEELHVDQHICGNIVRGVSS
;
A
#
# COMPACT_ATOMS: atom_id res chain seq x y z
N MET A 1 33.29 -22.61 8.07
CA MET A 1 32.35 -22.10 7.06
C MET A 1 31.28 -21.31 7.79
N GLU A 2 31.54 -20.04 8.08
CA GLU A 2 30.55 -19.16 8.68
C GLU A 2 29.80 -18.44 7.57
N PHE A 3 28.49 -18.68 7.50
CA PHE A 3 27.61 -18.05 6.54
C PHE A 3 27.43 -16.58 6.92
N ILE A 4 27.97 -15.71 6.08
CA ILE A 4 27.85 -14.25 6.16
C ILE A 4 26.37 -13.88 6.28
N LYS A 5 25.97 -13.35 7.44
CA LYS A 5 24.70 -12.64 7.60
C LYS A 5 24.75 -11.41 6.71
N ARG A 6 23.93 -11.42 5.66
CA ARG A 6 23.67 -10.25 4.82
C ARG A 6 22.83 -9.27 5.63
N ASP A 7 23.48 -8.36 6.34
CA ASP A 7 22.83 -7.18 6.86
C ASP A 7 22.46 -6.29 5.66
N ARG A 8 21.19 -6.38 5.26
CA ARG A 8 20.59 -5.40 4.34
C ARG A 8 20.33 -4.13 5.14
N GLU A 9 21.40 -3.37 5.39
CA GLU A 9 21.30 -2.01 5.90
C GLU A 9 20.61 -1.15 4.83
N THR A 10 19.28 -1.06 4.95
CA THR A 10 18.53 0.01 4.30
C THR A 10 18.85 1.29 5.06
N SER A 11 19.82 2.03 4.54
CA SER A 11 20.19 3.36 4.98
C SER A 11 18.99 4.29 4.81
N LYS A 12 18.11 4.31 5.82
CA LYS A 12 16.92 5.16 5.89
C LYS A 12 17.39 6.59 6.22
N SER A 13 17.87 7.29 5.19
CA SER A 13 18.08 8.74 5.22
C SER A 13 16.78 9.37 5.74
N LYS A 14 16.88 10.21 6.79
CA LYS A 14 15.78 11.02 7.35
C LYS A 14 15.32 12.07 6.33
N LYS A 15 14.80 11.63 5.18
CA LYS A 15 13.98 12.46 4.31
C LYS A 15 12.68 12.72 5.06
N SER A 16 12.27 13.97 5.09
CA SER A 16 10.91 14.39 5.47
C SER A 16 9.92 13.35 4.94
N ASP A 17 9.16 12.72 5.83
CA ASP A 17 8.17 11.71 5.46
C ASP A 17 7.24 12.32 4.41
N LYS A 18 7.24 11.76 3.20
CA LYS A 18 6.47 12.31 2.09
C LYS A 18 5.08 11.69 2.12
N ARG A 19 4.10 12.46 1.65
CA ARG A 19 2.75 11.96 1.42
C ARG A 19 2.64 11.40 0.02
N VAL A 20 1.77 10.40 -0.13
CA VAL A 20 1.41 9.77 -1.39
C VAL A 20 -0.10 9.79 -1.54
N LYS A 21 -0.56 10.03 -2.77
CA LYS A 21 -1.97 10.05 -3.16
C LYS A 21 -2.35 8.72 -3.79
N LEU A 22 -3.47 8.17 -3.35
CA LEU A 22 -4.01 6.89 -3.78
C LEU A 22 -5.48 7.12 -4.16
N ASN A 23 -5.78 7.16 -5.46
CA ASN A 23 -7.13 7.24 -5.98
C ASN A 23 -7.72 5.83 -6.10
N ILE A 24 -8.72 5.52 -5.29
CA ILE A 24 -9.37 4.21 -5.22
C ILE A 24 -10.80 4.34 -5.72
N GLY A 25 -11.09 3.83 -6.92
CA GLY A 25 -12.43 3.88 -7.51
C GLY A 25 -12.99 5.30 -7.69
N GLY A 26 -12.13 6.30 -7.76
CA GLY A 26 -12.49 7.72 -7.86
C GLY A 26 -12.38 8.50 -6.54
N GLU A 27 -12.18 7.84 -5.40
CA GLU A 27 -12.01 8.49 -4.10
C GLU A 27 -10.53 8.65 -3.76
N LEU A 28 -10.11 9.87 -3.42
CA LEU A 28 -8.72 10.20 -3.14
C LEU A 28 -8.36 9.96 -1.68
N PHE A 29 -7.42 9.07 -1.45
CA PHE A 29 -6.81 8.81 -0.16
C PHE A 29 -5.40 9.39 -0.11
N GLU A 30 -5.01 9.94 1.03
CA GLU A 30 -3.64 10.37 1.32
C GLU A 30 -3.07 9.58 2.51
N SER A 31 -1.81 9.18 2.38
CA SER A 31 -1.07 8.55 3.47
C SER A 31 0.40 8.93 3.44
N TRP A 32 1.10 8.65 4.52
CA TRP A 32 2.55 8.78 4.59
C TRP A 32 3.23 7.58 3.95
N ILE A 33 4.35 7.81 3.28
CA ILE A 33 5.20 6.73 2.77
C ILE A 33 5.59 5.79 3.91
N SER A 34 5.98 6.34 5.06
CA SER A 34 6.31 5.54 6.26
C SER A 34 5.16 4.62 6.71
N THR A 35 3.91 5.05 6.54
CA THR A 35 2.74 4.24 6.88
C THR A 35 2.61 3.05 5.95
N LEU A 36 2.79 3.24 4.64
CA LEU A 36 2.73 2.14 3.68
C LEU A 36 3.89 1.14 3.85
N GLU A 37 5.05 1.62 4.28
CA GLU A 37 6.23 0.77 4.55
C GLU A 37 6.11 -0.09 5.81
N ARG A 38 5.15 0.18 6.71
CA ARG A 38 5.00 -0.54 7.99
C ARG A 38 4.84 -2.05 7.81
N ILE A 39 4.19 -2.48 6.73
CA ILE A 39 3.93 -3.88 6.45
C ILE A 39 4.70 -4.26 5.18
N PRO A 40 5.98 -4.66 5.31
CA PRO A 40 6.83 -4.96 4.16
C PRO A 40 6.29 -6.14 3.35
N GLY A 41 6.56 -6.14 2.04
CA GLY A 41 6.15 -7.20 1.12
C GLY A 41 4.71 -7.06 0.57
N THR A 42 3.96 -6.06 1.01
CA THR A 42 2.64 -5.73 0.46
C THR A 42 2.74 -4.85 -0.78
N ARG A 43 1.70 -4.83 -1.64
CA ARG A 43 1.68 -3.94 -2.82
C ARG A 43 1.83 -2.48 -2.42
N LEU A 44 1.16 -2.03 -1.36
CA LEU A 44 1.26 -0.63 -0.90
C LEU A 44 2.68 -0.27 -0.43
N ALA A 45 3.38 -1.19 0.26
CA ALA A 45 4.78 -1.00 0.62
C ALA A 45 5.70 -0.90 -0.61
N LEU A 46 5.36 -1.53 -1.73
CA LEU A 46 6.11 -1.36 -2.98
C LEU A 46 5.85 0.01 -3.62
N LEU A 47 4.60 0.51 -3.59
CA LEU A 47 4.26 1.83 -4.16
C LEU A 47 5.03 2.99 -3.52
N ALA A 48 5.39 2.86 -2.24
CA ALA A 48 6.28 3.79 -1.54
C ALA A 48 7.61 4.06 -2.27
N HIS A 49 8.04 3.14 -3.14
CA HIS A 49 9.32 3.21 -3.85
C HIS A 49 9.18 3.22 -5.36
N LEU A 50 7.97 2.99 -5.90
CA LEU A 50 7.81 2.68 -7.32
C LEU A 50 7.28 3.83 -8.17
N GLN A 51 6.61 4.88 -7.66
CA GLN A 51 6.11 6.05 -8.44
C GLN A 51 5.96 5.79 -9.97
N GLU A 52 6.72 6.49 -10.83
CA GLU A 52 6.68 6.38 -12.30
C GLU A 52 7.05 5.00 -12.87
N ALA A 53 7.62 4.11 -12.05
CA ALA A 53 7.93 2.73 -12.43
C ALA A 53 6.75 1.77 -12.22
N ASP A 54 5.67 2.18 -11.56
CA ASP A 54 4.44 1.38 -11.42
C ASP A 54 3.42 1.79 -12.50
N GLU A 55 2.75 0.81 -13.10
CA GLU A 55 1.71 1.03 -14.11
C GLU A 55 0.49 1.81 -13.59
N SER A 56 0.25 1.76 -12.28
CA SER A 56 -0.87 2.45 -11.64
C SER A 56 -0.61 3.95 -11.43
N TRP A 57 0.59 4.46 -11.73
CA TRP A 57 0.95 5.86 -11.50
C TRP A 57 0.42 6.79 -12.60
N ASP A 58 -0.43 7.73 -12.21
CA ASP A 58 -0.89 8.84 -13.04
C ASP A 58 0.03 10.05 -12.82
N LYS A 59 0.86 10.34 -13.83
CA LYS A 59 1.80 11.46 -13.82
C LYS A 59 1.13 12.82 -13.90
N GLU A 60 -0.04 12.92 -14.55
CA GLU A 60 -0.73 14.20 -14.69
C GLU A 60 -1.37 14.62 -13.37
N ARG A 61 -1.85 13.65 -12.58
CA ARG A 61 -2.53 13.88 -11.31
C ARG A 61 -1.64 13.72 -10.07
N ASP A 62 -0.43 13.18 -10.24
CA ASP A 62 0.52 12.87 -9.16
C ASP A 62 -0.11 11.90 -8.13
N GLU A 63 -0.78 10.86 -8.61
CA GLU A 63 -1.50 9.87 -7.80
C GLU A 63 -1.41 8.45 -8.37
N PHE A 64 -1.57 7.43 -7.53
CA PHE A 64 -1.81 6.07 -8.00
C PHE A 64 -3.29 5.80 -8.17
N PHE A 65 -3.72 5.25 -9.31
CA PHE A 65 -5.11 4.87 -9.55
C PHE A 65 -5.34 3.35 -9.39
N PHE A 66 -6.38 3.00 -8.64
CA PHE A 66 -6.85 1.63 -8.46
C PHE A 66 -8.35 1.56 -8.74
N ASP A 67 -8.73 0.77 -9.75
CA ASP A 67 -10.13 0.49 -10.06
C ASP A 67 -10.73 -0.52 -9.06
N ARG A 68 -10.92 -0.08 -7.80
CA ARG A 68 -11.35 -0.90 -6.66
C ARG A 68 -12.32 -0.12 -5.76
N HIS A 69 -13.01 -0.83 -4.88
CA HIS A 69 -13.99 -0.24 -3.97
C HIS A 69 -13.34 0.59 -2.86
N ALA A 70 -13.56 1.91 -2.86
CA ALA A 70 -13.01 2.84 -1.88
C ALA A 70 -13.33 2.46 -0.43
N GLY A 71 -14.58 2.06 -0.15
CA GLY A 71 -14.98 1.66 1.21
C GLY A 71 -14.21 0.47 1.76
N ALA A 72 -13.76 -0.46 0.90
CA ALA A 72 -12.94 -1.59 1.32
C ALA A 72 -11.50 -1.17 1.65
N PHE A 73 -11.01 -0.14 0.96
CA PHE A 73 -9.68 0.38 1.16
C PHE A 73 -9.51 1.10 2.50
N ILE A 74 -10.59 1.64 3.08
CA ILE A 74 -10.56 2.26 4.41
C ILE A 74 -10.01 1.28 5.45
N SER A 75 -10.56 0.05 5.50
CA SER A 75 -10.09 -1.00 6.41
C SER A 75 -8.63 -1.38 6.16
N ILE A 76 -8.22 -1.44 4.89
CA ILE A 76 -6.83 -1.71 4.52
C ILE A 76 -5.92 -0.61 5.04
N LEU A 77 -6.22 0.66 4.74
CA LEU A 77 -5.38 1.77 5.17
C LEU A 77 -5.34 1.92 6.70
N HIS A 78 -6.45 1.65 7.38
CA HIS A 78 -6.51 1.60 8.83
C HIS A 78 -5.57 0.54 9.40
N TYR A 79 -5.53 -0.65 8.81
CA TYR A 79 -4.62 -1.71 9.23
C TYR A 79 -3.14 -1.30 9.20
N TYR A 80 -2.69 -0.50 8.22
CA TYR A 80 -1.31 0.03 8.23
C TYR A 80 -1.07 1.05 9.35
N ARG A 81 -2.11 1.77 9.78
CA ARG A 81 -2.01 2.81 10.83
C ARG A 81 -2.05 2.21 12.23
N THR A 82 -2.89 1.22 12.47
CA THR A 82 -3.20 0.69 13.81
C THR A 82 -2.72 -0.74 14.04
N GLU A 83 -2.37 -1.47 12.98
CA GLU A 83 -2.13 -2.93 13.02
C GLU A 83 -3.37 -3.76 13.39
N GLU A 84 -4.55 -3.13 13.43
CA GLU A 84 -5.84 -3.79 13.67
C GLU A 84 -6.70 -3.78 12.42
N LEU A 85 -7.18 -4.96 12.00
CA LEU A 85 -8.04 -5.09 10.83
C LEU A 85 -9.52 -5.06 11.25
N HIS A 86 -10.16 -3.91 11.04
CA HIS A 86 -11.58 -3.71 11.29
C HIS A 86 -12.29 -3.68 9.95
N VAL A 87 -13.07 -4.71 9.63
CA VAL A 87 -13.86 -4.78 8.39
C VAL A 87 -15.25 -4.22 8.68
N ASP A 88 -15.67 -3.22 7.93
CA ASP A 88 -17.00 -2.64 8.10
C ASP A 88 -18.08 -3.68 7.77
N GLN A 89 -19.11 -3.78 8.61
CA GLN A 89 -20.14 -4.83 8.54
C GLN A 89 -21.04 -4.74 7.29
N HIS A 90 -20.87 -3.67 6.48
CA HIS A 90 -21.68 -3.37 5.30
C HIS A 90 -20.98 -3.64 3.97
N ILE A 91 -19.71 -4.06 3.98
CA ILE A 91 -19.07 -4.55 2.76
C ILE A 91 -19.54 -5.98 2.58
N CYS A 92 -20.31 -6.24 1.52
CA CYS A 92 -20.77 -7.58 1.18
C CYS A 92 -19.56 -8.50 1.00
N GLY A 93 -19.20 -9.21 2.07
CA GLY A 93 -18.21 -10.27 2.02
C GLY A 93 -18.77 -11.37 1.14
N ASN A 94 -18.20 -11.55 -0.05
CA ASN A 94 -17.83 -12.84 -0.62
C ASN A 94 -17.40 -12.67 -2.08
N ILE A 95 -16.17 -13.09 -2.38
CA ILE A 95 -15.84 -14.29 -3.16
C ILE A 95 -14.35 -14.18 -3.52
N VAL A 96 -13.51 -14.99 -2.88
CA VAL A 96 -12.21 -15.37 -3.46
C VAL A 96 -12.47 -16.63 -4.26
N ARG A 97 -12.60 -16.53 -5.59
CA ARG A 97 -12.50 -17.74 -6.42
C ARG A 97 -11.02 -18.04 -6.60
N GLY A 98 -10.52 -19.02 -5.85
CA GLY A 98 -9.30 -19.70 -6.26
C GLY A 98 -9.57 -20.32 -7.63
N VAL A 99 -8.87 -19.86 -8.66
CA VAL A 99 -8.84 -20.58 -9.93
C VAL A 99 -8.05 -21.86 -9.71
N SER A 100 -8.78 -22.97 -9.56
CA SER A 100 -8.23 -24.30 -9.79
C SER A 100 -8.32 -24.58 -11.29
N SER A 101 -7.19 -24.59 -11.97
CA SER A 101 -6.97 -25.32 -13.23
C SER A 101 -5.50 -25.66 -13.34
#